data_AF-A0AAV3XZJ8-F1
#
_entry.id   AF-A0AAV3XZJ8-F1
#
_cell.length_a   1.000
_cell.length_b   1.000
_cell.length_c   1.000
_cell.angle_alpha   90.00
_cell.angle_beta   90.00
_cell.angle_gamma   90.00
#
_symmetry.space_group_name_H-M   'P 1'
#
loop_
_entity.id
_entity.type
_entity.pdbx_description
1 polymer ?
#
loop_
_entity_poly.entity_id
_entity_poly.type
_entity_poly.pdbx_seq_one_letter_code
_entity_poly.pdbx_strand_id
1 'polypeptide(L)'
;MEAKGLKVNTGKTEVMVSGKGDERIVIRDKEGETLNQVQKFKFLGLMLGEKGGSMLAVRARVKAAWEKWREIGPVIGDKKMPRKLKTKLYTTMVRPVILYGAECWVVGQKEEQLLGDHRDENAQKNKGGDFRG
;
A
#
# COMPACT_ATOMS: atom_id res chain seq x y z
N MET A 1 -16.43 -13.79 -20.86
CA MET A 1 -16.73 -14.41 -19.55
C MET A 1 -18.08 -15.11 -19.56
N GLU A 2 -19.12 -14.50 -20.14
CA GLU A 2 -20.44 -15.15 -20.27
C GLU A 2 -20.48 -16.32 -21.26
N ALA A 3 -19.66 -16.30 -22.32
CA ALA A 3 -19.50 -17.46 -23.21
C ALA A 3 -18.94 -18.70 -22.49
N LYS A 4 -18.44 -18.54 -21.26
CA LYS A 4 -18.00 -19.61 -20.35
C LYS A 4 -18.98 -19.85 -19.19
N GLY A 5 -20.18 -19.23 -19.20
CA GLY A 5 -21.22 -19.38 -18.19
C GLY A 5 -21.06 -18.53 -16.92
N LEU A 6 -20.11 -17.60 -16.87
CA LEU A 6 -19.92 -16.72 -15.70
C LEU A 6 -20.72 -15.43 -15.83
N LYS A 7 -21.63 -15.17 -14.88
CA LYS A 7 -22.43 -13.95 -14.77
C LYS A 7 -21.83 -12.98 -13.76
N VAL A 8 -21.77 -11.70 -14.12
CA VAL A 8 -21.30 -10.62 -13.23
C VAL A 8 -22.38 -10.32 -12.19
N ASN A 9 -21.97 -10.12 -10.93
CA ASN A 9 -22.86 -9.64 -9.88
C ASN A 9 -22.74 -8.12 -9.80
N THR A 10 -23.69 -7.41 -10.42
CA THR A 10 -23.75 -5.94 -10.47
C THR A 10 -23.78 -5.31 -9.08
N GLY A 11 -24.53 -5.88 -8.14
CA GLY A 11 -24.60 -5.39 -6.76
C GLY A 11 -23.29 -5.47 -5.96
N LYS A 12 -22.35 -6.33 -6.36
CA LYS A 12 -21.01 -6.45 -5.76
C LYS A 12 -19.91 -5.78 -6.58
N THR A 13 -20.22 -5.33 -7.80
CA THR A 13 -19.22 -4.84 -8.74
C THR A 13 -19.26 -3.31 -8.76
N GLU A 14 -18.11 -2.72 -8.42
CA GLU A 14 -17.88 -1.29 -8.51
C GLU A 14 -16.85 -1.02 -9.62
N VAL A 15 -16.96 0.13 -10.26
CA VAL A 15 -15.97 0.57 -11.26
C VAL A 15 -15.28 1.84 -10.80
N MET A 16 -13.96 1.88 -10.96
CA MET A 16 -13.16 3.08 -10.75
C MET A 16 -12.53 3.46 -12.07
N VAL A 17 -12.72 4.71 -12.51
CA VAL A 17 -12.11 5.25 -13.72
C VAL A 17 -10.83 5.97 -13.32
N SER A 18 -9.72 5.67 -14.00
CA SER A 18 -8.44 6.36 -13.77
C SER A 18 -8.10 7.20 -14.99
N GLY A 19 -8.15 8.52 -14.85
CA GLY A 19 -8.00 9.48 -15.93
C GLY A 19 -7.55 10.86 -15.43
N LYS A 20 -7.24 11.77 -16.36
CA LYS A 20 -6.79 13.15 -16.01
C LYS A 20 -7.94 14.09 -15.65
N GLY A 21 -9.18 13.70 -15.91
CA GLY A 21 -10.39 14.49 -15.63
C GLY A 21 -11.38 13.74 -14.74
N ASP A 22 -12.38 14.47 -14.24
CA ASP A 22 -13.49 13.92 -13.47
C ASP A 22 -14.55 13.38 -14.46
N GLU A 23 -14.23 12.24 -15.07
CA GLU A 23 -15.06 11.61 -16.09
C GLU A 23 -16.06 10.66 -15.45
N ARG A 24 -17.36 10.92 -15.68
CA ARG A 24 -18.43 10.03 -15.25
C ARG A 24 -18.78 9.10 -16.41
N ILE A 25 -18.33 7.84 -16.32
CA ILE A 25 -18.56 6.83 -17.35
C ILE A 25 -19.69 5.93 -16.88
N VAL A 26 -20.75 5.85 -17.69
CA VAL A 26 -21.88 4.95 -17.44
C VAL A 26 -21.54 3.58 -18.02
N ILE A 27 -21.21 2.63 -17.15
CA ILE A 27 -20.98 1.24 -17.54
C ILE A 27 -22.23 0.45 -17.20
N ARG A 28 -22.78 -0.23 -18.19
CA ARG A 28 -23.95 -1.08 -18.04
C ARG A 28 -23.58 -2.54 -18.25
N ASP A 29 -24.23 -3.43 -17.52
CA ASP A 29 -24.20 -4.85 -17.84
C ASP A 29 -25.08 -5.15 -19.08
N LYS A 30 -25.23 -6.44 -19.39
CA LYS A 30 -26.00 -6.88 -20.55
C LYS A 30 -27.51 -6.73 -20.35
N GLU A 31 -27.95 -6.77 -19.10
CA GLU A 31 -29.33 -6.52 -18.67
C GLU A 31 -29.68 -5.03 -18.60
N GLY A 32 -28.69 -4.14 -18.77
CA GLY A 32 -28.84 -2.69 -18.75
C GLY A 32 -28.69 -2.05 -17.36
N GLU A 33 -28.36 -2.83 -16.34
CA GLU A 33 -28.08 -2.34 -14.99
C GLU A 33 -26.77 -1.54 -14.98
N THR A 34 -26.80 -0.37 -14.34
CA THR A 34 -25.63 0.50 -14.29
C THR A 34 -24.73 0.13 -13.10
N LEU A 35 -23.45 -0.07 -13.36
CA LEU A 35 -22.45 -0.30 -12.33
C LEU A 35 -22.14 1.00 -11.57
N ASN A 36 -21.95 0.87 -10.26
CA ASN A 36 -21.63 2.01 -9.41
C ASN A 36 -20.19 2.49 -9.67
N GLN A 37 -20.02 3.76 -10.05
CA GLN A 37 -18.71 4.37 -10.21
C GLN A 37 -18.23 4.95 -8.87
N VAL A 38 -17.02 4.59 -8.45
CA VAL A 38 -16.40 5.02 -7.18
C VAL A 38 -15.05 5.71 -7.41
N GLN A 39 -14.72 6.67 -6.54
CA GLN A 39 -13.43 7.39 -6.58
C GLN A 39 -12.31 6.64 -5.86
N LYS A 40 -12.68 5.73 -4.95
CA LYS A 40 -11.77 4.90 -4.16
C LYS A 40 -12.29 3.48 -4.15
N PHE A 41 -11.39 2.53 -4.33
CA PHE A 41 -11.74 1.12 -4.38
C PHE A 41 -10.82 0.29 -3.49
N LYS A 42 -11.38 -0.71 -2.81
CA LYS A 42 -10.61 -1.63 -1.97
C LYS A 42 -10.32 -2.90 -2.75
N PHE A 43 -9.09 -3.04 -3.24
CA PHE A 43 -8.63 -4.25 -3.92
C PHE A 43 -7.69 -5.05 -3.05
N LEU A 44 -8.05 -6.30 -2.70
CA LEU A 44 -7.25 -7.18 -1.83
C LEU A 44 -6.80 -6.53 -0.51
N GLY A 45 -7.60 -5.59 0.01
CA GLY A 45 -7.27 -4.82 1.21
C GLY A 45 -6.42 -3.58 0.98
N LEU A 46 -5.90 -3.36 -0.23
CA LEU A 46 -5.23 -2.12 -0.64
C LEU A 46 -6.28 -1.09 -1.08
N MET A 47 -6.12 0.15 -0.62
CA MET A 47 -6.99 1.25 -1.02
C MET A 47 -6.38 1.95 -2.24
N LEU A 48 -7.09 1.86 -3.35
CA LEU A 48 -6.75 2.53 -4.61
C LEU A 48 -7.61 3.78 -4.79
N GLY A 49 -7.09 4.78 -5.49
CA GLY A 49 -7.83 5.98 -5.86
C GLY A 49 -7.78 6.24 -7.36
N GLU A 50 -8.79 6.94 -7.86
CA GLU A 50 -8.94 7.29 -9.28
C GLU A 50 -7.72 8.02 -9.86
N LYS A 51 -7.10 8.92 -9.07
CA LYS A 51 -5.94 9.73 -9.46
C LYS A 51 -4.62 8.95 -9.43
N GLY A 52 -4.69 7.66 -9.10
CA GLY A 52 -3.54 6.82 -8.87
C GLY A 52 -2.73 7.24 -7.63
N GLY A 53 -1.47 6.81 -7.62
CA GLY A 53 -0.55 7.02 -6.51
C GLY A 53 -0.84 6.15 -5.29
N SER A 54 0.11 6.14 -4.35
CA SER A 54 0.11 5.16 -3.26
C SER A 54 -0.26 5.74 -1.90
N MET A 55 -0.48 7.06 -1.82
CA MET A 55 -0.77 7.76 -0.56
C MET A 55 -2.01 7.22 0.15
N LEU A 56 -3.07 6.85 -0.58
CA LEU A 56 -4.28 6.26 0.03
C LEU A 56 -3.99 4.88 0.65
N ALA A 57 -3.24 4.04 -0.06
CA ALA A 57 -2.81 2.73 0.44
C ALA A 57 -1.88 2.88 1.67
N VAL A 58 -0.90 3.77 1.60
CA VAL A 58 0.03 4.09 2.70
C VAL A 58 -0.74 4.54 3.94
N ARG A 59 -1.65 5.51 3.81
CA ARG A 59 -2.47 6.00 4.94
C ARG A 59 -3.31 4.89 5.56
N ALA A 60 -3.92 4.04 4.74
CA ALA A 60 -4.69 2.90 5.23
C ALA A 60 -3.81 1.91 6.03
N ARG A 61 -2.58 1.65 5.57
CA ARG A 61 -1.62 0.77 6.25
C ARG A 61 -1.08 1.37 7.54
N VAL A 62 -0.76 2.66 7.55
CA VAL A 62 -0.36 3.38 8.77
C VAL A 62 -1.48 3.33 9.80
N LYS A 63 -2.73 3.56 9.40
CA LYS A 63 -3.88 3.46 10.30
C LYS A 63 -4.03 2.04 10.87
N ALA A 64 -4.00 1.02 10.02
CA ALA A 64 -4.11 -0.38 10.46
C ALA A 64 -2.96 -0.78 11.41
N ALA A 65 -1.74 -0.31 11.13
CA ALA A 65 -0.59 -0.56 11.98
C ALA A 65 -0.71 0.15 13.33
N TRP A 66 -1.26 1.37 13.35
CA TRP A 66 -1.54 2.10 14.59
C TRP A 66 -2.59 1.38 15.44
N GLU A 67 -3.66 0.88 14.82
CA GLU A 67 -4.67 0.05 15.49
C GLU A 67 -4.02 -1.20 16.08
N LYS A 68 -3.14 -1.87 15.33
CA LYS A 68 -2.43 -3.05 15.82
C LYS A 68 -1.45 -2.73 16.95
N TRP A 69 -0.73 -1.62 16.84
CA TRP A 69 0.14 -1.13 17.91
C TRP A 69 -0.65 -0.85 19.19
N ARG A 70 -1.84 -0.26 19.08
CA ARG A 70 -2.71 0.01 20.24
C ARG A 70 -3.19 -1.27 20.92
N GLU A 71 -3.46 -2.31 20.16
CA GLU A 71 -3.84 -3.63 20.69
C GLU A 71 -2.70 -4.28 21.51
N ILE A 72 -1.47 -4.24 20.99
CA ILE A 72 -0.31 -4.87 21.65
C ILE A 72 0.42 -3.94 22.64
N GLY A 73 0.07 -2.66 22.64
CA GLY A 73 0.68 -1.60 23.45
C GLY A 73 0.79 -1.95 24.93
N PRO A 74 -0.25 -2.49 25.59
CA PRO A 74 -0.17 -2.92 26.99
C PRO A 74 0.90 -3.99 27.24
N VAL A 75 1.04 -4.95 26.31
CA VAL A 75 2.02 -6.05 26.42
C VAL A 75 3.45 -5.54 26.20
N ILE A 76 3.64 -4.63 25.24
CA ILE A 76 4.94 -3.98 25.00
C ILE A 76 5.29 -3.00 26.14
N GLY A 77 4.28 -2.38 26.75
CA GLY A 77 4.43 -1.45 27.87
C GLY A 77 4.83 -2.10 29.19
N ASP A 78 4.62 -3.41 29.35
CA ASP A 78 4.98 -4.12 30.58
C ASP A 78 6.49 -4.03 30.87
N LYS A 79 6.84 -3.63 32.09
CA LYS A 79 8.22 -3.52 32.57
C LYS A 79 8.88 -4.89 32.77
N LYS A 80 8.10 -5.95 33.04
CA LYS A 80 8.58 -7.32 33.23
C LYS A 80 9.01 -8.00 31.94
N MET A 81 8.58 -7.45 30.81
CA MET A 81 8.81 -8.00 29.47
C MET A 81 10.25 -7.71 28.99
N PRO A 82 11.03 -8.73 28.57
CA PRO A 82 12.37 -8.53 28.04
C PRO A 82 12.39 -7.67 26.76
N ARG A 83 13.40 -6.80 26.61
CA ARG A 83 13.55 -5.93 25.42
C ARG A 83 13.55 -6.72 24.10
N LYS A 84 14.26 -7.86 24.05
CA LYS A 84 14.32 -8.73 22.86
C LYS A 84 12.93 -9.19 22.42
N LEU A 85 12.05 -9.50 23.37
CA LEU A 85 10.70 -9.95 23.07
C LEU A 85 9.81 -8.81 22.57
N LYS A 86 9.96 -7.60 23.13
CA LYS A 86 9.28 -6.39 22.61
C LYS A 86 9.65 -6.11 21.16
N THR A 87 10.95 -6.17 20.83
CA THR A 87 11.43 -6.00 19.45
C THR A 87 10.87 -7.08 18.52
N LYS A 88 10.83 -8.34 18.97
CA LYS A 88 10.25 -9.44 18.21
C LYS A 88 8.77 -9.20 17.92
N LEU A 89 7.96 -8.84 18.93
CA LEU A 89 6.54 -8.53 18.76
C LEU A 89 6.30 -7.39 17.75
N TYR A 90 7.07 -6.30 17.84
CA TYR A 90 6.97 -5.22 16.86
C TYR A 90 7.25 -5.71 15.44
N THR A 91 8.34 -6.47 15.27
CA THR A 91 8.80 -6.97 13.98
C THR A 91 7.83 -7.99 13.37
N THR A 92 7.15 -8.78 14.20
CA THR A 92 6.23 -9.83 13.71
C THR A 92 4.79 -9.36 13.58
N MET A 93 4.34 -8.36 14.35
CA MET A 93 2.93 -7.98 14.40
C MET A 93 2.63 -6.63 13.75
N VAL A 94 3.54 -5.65 13.85
CA VAL A 94 3.28 -4.27 13.39
C VAL A 94 3.99 -3.99 12.08
N ARG A 95 5.26 -4.38 11.98
CA ARG A 95 6.06 -4.18 10.76
C ARG A 95 5.40 -4.77 9.49
N PRO A 96 4.84 -5.99 9.50
CA PRO A 96 4.20 -6.54 8.31
C PRO A 96 2.93 -5.78 7.90
N VAL A 97 2.20 -5.21 8.87
CA VAL A 97 0.98 -4.43 8.60
C VAL A 97 1.32 -3.12 7.89
N ILE A 98 2.41 -2.46 8.31
CA ILE A 98 2.90 -1.23 7.66
C ILE A 98 3.41 -1.53 6.25
N LEU A 99 4.19 -2.61 6.07
CA LEU A 99 4.92 -2.90 4.84
C LEU A 99 4.10 -3.64 3.78
N TYR A 100 2.89 -4.10 4.09
CA TYR A 100 2.08 -4.83 3.11
C TYR A 100 1.74 -3.95 1.90
N GLY A 101 2.15 -4.40 0.71
CA GLY A 101 1.95 -3.71 -0.56
C GLY A 101 2.91 -2.56 -0.80
N ALA A 102 3.99 -2.43 -0.01
CA ALA A 102 5.01 -1.41 -0.18
C ALA A 102 5.80 -1.56 -1.49
N GLU A 103 5.92 -2.78 -2.00
CA GLU A 103 6.49 -3.11 -3.31
C GLU A 103 5.69 -2.52 -4.48
N CYS A 104 4.39 -2.26 -4.27
CA CYS A 104 3.49 -1.68 -5.25
C CYS A 104 3.32 -0.16 -5.04
N TRP A 105 4.06 0.45 -4.11
CA TRP A 105 3.98 1.89 -3.91
C TRP A 105 4.78 2.61 -4.99
N VAL A 106 4.09 3.45 -5.77
CA VAL A 106 4.69 4.35 -6.74
C VAL A 106 5.45 5.41 -5.94
N VAL A 107 6.77 5.38 -6.09
CA VAL A 107 7.67 6.40 -5.57
C VAL A 107 7.49 7.63 -6.46
N GLY A 108 7.22 8.79 -5.86
CA GLY A 108 7.09 10.03 -6.63
C GLY A 108 8.43 10.42 -7.26
N GLN A 109 8.40 11.23 -8.32
CA GLN A 109 9.63 11.64 -9.03
C GLN A 109 10.65 12.34 -8.11
N LYS A 110 10.19 13.07 -7.09
CA LYS A 110 11.08 13.73 -6.12
C LYS A 110 11.77 12.70 -5.22
N GLU A 111 11.02 11.69 -4.80
CA GLU A 111 11.53 10.59 -4.00
C GLU A 111 12.46 9.68 -4.82
N GLU A 112 12.20 9.48 -6.11
CA GLU A 112 13.11 8.77 -7.02
C GLU A 112 14.43 9.53 -7.21
N GLN A 113 14.40 10.86 -7.37
CA GLN A 113 15.60 11.69 -7.45
C GLN A 113 16.43 11.60 -6.17
N LEU A 114 15.80 11.74 -5.00
CA LEU A 114 16.47 11.61 -3.70
C LEU A 114 17.10 10.22 -3.50
N LEU A 115 16.44 9.15 -3.95
CA LEU A 115 16.98 7.79 -3.89
C LEU A 115 18.11 7.56 -4.90
N GLY A 116 18.06 8.22 -6.05
CA GLY A 116 19.14 8.23 -7.05
C GLY A 116 20.40 8.89 -6.49
N ASP A 117 20.26 10.10 -5.96
CA ASP A 117 21.37 10.87 -5.39
C ASP A 117 22.05 10.10 -4.23
N HIS A 118 21.25 9.46 -3.37
CA HIS A 118 21.78 8.68 -2.24
C HIS A 118 22.41 7.33 -2.66
N ARG A 119 22.03 6.76 -3.81
CA ARG A 119 22.70 5.59 -4.40
C ARG A 119 24.08 5.97 -4.94
N ASP A 120 24.18 7.13 -5.57
CA ASP A 120 25.44 7.62 -6.15
C ASP A 120 26.46 7.99 -5.06
N GLU A 121 26.02 8.60 -3.96
CA GLU A 121 26.87 8.87 -2.78
C GLU A 121 27.39 7.59 -2.11
N ASN A 122 26.56 6.56 -1.97
CA ASN A 122 26.98 5.28 -1.40
C ASN A 122 27.91 4.50 -2.35
N ALA A 123 27.72 4.62 -3.67
CA ALA A 123 28.59 4.03 -4.67
C ALA A 123 29.97 4.70 -4.71
N GLN A 124 30.07 6.00 -4.43
CA GLN A 124 31.35 6.72 -4.31
C GLN A 124 32.09 6.36 -3.01
N LYS A 125 31.38 6.24 -1.88
CA LYS A 125 32.00 5.84 -0.59
C LYS A 125 32.53 4.40 -0.60
N ASN A 126 31.87 3.48 -1.31
CA ASN A 126 32.29 2.08 -1.37
C ASN A 126 33.46 1.82 -2.34
N LYS A 127 33.86 2.81 -3.15
CA LYS A 127 35.06 2.75 -4.01
C LYS A 127 36.33 3.31 -3.35
N GLY A 128 36.22 3.89 -2.15
CA GLY A 128 37.36 4.47 -1.40
C GLY A 128 37.92 3.58 -0.28
N GLY A 129 37.46 2.32 -0.17
CA GLY A 129 37.79 1.40 0.92
C GLY A 129 38.75 0.27 0.55
N ASP A 130 39.54 0.42 -0.50
CA ASP A 130 40.63 -0.50 -0.84
C ASP A 130 41.92 0.30 -1.04
N PHE A 131 43.03 -0.27 -0.55
CA PHE A 131 44.43 0.19 -0.50
C PHE A 131 45.00 0.68 0.85
N ARG A 132 45.97 -0.16 1.28
CA ARG A 132 47.09 -0.03 2.24
C ARG A 132 46.78 -0.60 3.64
N GLY A 133 47.38 -1.70 4.09
CA GLY A 133 48.71 -2.24 3.77
C GLY A 133 49.77 -1.47 4.53
#